data_AF-A0A847T3E2-F1
#
_entry.id   AF-A0A847T3E2-F1
#
_cell.length_a   1.000
_cell.length_b   1.000
_cell.length_c   1.000
_cell.angle_alpha   90.00
_cell.angle_beta   90.00
_cell.angle_gamma   90.00
#
_symmetry.space_group_name_H-M   'P 1'
#
loop_
_entity.id
_entity.type
_entity.pdbx_description
1 polymer ?
#
loop_
_entity_poly.entity_id
_entity_poly.type
_entity_poly.pdbx_seq_one_letter_code
_entity_poly.pdbx_strand_id
1 'polypeptide(L)'
;MPKNVHYYFEMQKAFYGGNEEEALHKPLISVGAAPTSPLELDPFQTGCIFEGVKYNMPIMDMSMAMSGGTSPVHLAGTLVTHNAEILSSNVLVQCLNPGNPIWYGSATTVFDLKRGTAPVGSPEMALISACVANLAQYYELPSWVAGI
;
A
#
# COMPACT_ATOMS: atom_id res chain seq x y z
N MET A 1 -4.43 -8.74 -16.65
CA MET A 1 -3.47 -7.76 -16.13
C MET A 1 -4.00 -6.34 -16.34
N PRO A 2 -3.86 -5.46 -15.34
CA PRO A 2 -4.34 -4.08 -15.39
C PRO A 2 -3.62 -3.31 -16.49
N LYS A 3 -4.36 -2.92 -17.52
CA LYS A 3 -3.80 -2.33 -18.74
C LYS A 3 -3.38 -0.87 -18.58
N ASN A 4 -3.75 -0.22 -17.48
CA ASN A 4 -3.65 1.23 -17.37
C ASN A 4 -2.29 1.71 -16.85
N VAL A 5 -1.50 0.84 -16.20
CA VAL A 5 -0.21 1.21 -15.60
C VAL A 5 0.75 1.83 -16.63
N HIS A 6 0.83 1.25 -17.82
CA HIS A 6 1.69 1.77 -18.88
C HIS A 6 1.32 3.20 -19.31
N TYR A 7 0.04 3.58 -19.30
CA TYR A 7 -0.37 4.94 -19.64
C TYR A 7 0.14 5.97 -18.62
N TYR A 8 0.22 5.59 -17.33
CA TYR A 8 0.81 6.46 -16.32
C TYR A 8 2.31 6.68 -16.57
N PHE A 9 3.03 5.63 -16.99
CA PHE A 9 4.43 5.80 -17.40
C PHE A 9 4.57 6.67 -18.67
N GLU A 10 3.70 6.51 -19.66
CA GLU A 10 3.70 7.37 -20.85
C GLU A 10 3.43 8.84 -20.51
N MET A 11 2.52 9.12 -19.56
CA MET A 11 2.29 10.47 -19.04
C MET A 11 3.52 11.04 -18.32
N GLN A 12 4.19 10.22 -17.51
CA GLN A 12 5.44 10.61 -16.85
C GLN A 12 6.55 10.90 -17.86
N LYS A 13 6.69 10.07 -18.89
CA LYS A 13 7.63 10.29 -20.00
C LYS A 13 7.31 11.57 -20.78
N ALA A 14 6.04 11.84 -21.03
CA ALA A 14 5.61 13.08 -21.68
C ALA A 14 5.97 14.33 -20.85
N PHE A 15 5.85 14.26 -19.51
CA PHE A 15 6.30 15.33 -18.62
C PHE A 15 7.80 15.61 -18.77
N TYR A 16 8.62 14.57 -18.92
CA TYR A 16 10.06 14.69 -19.19
C TYR A 16 10.39 14.95 -20.68
N GLY A 17 9.45 15.46 -21.47
CA GLY A 17 9.67 15.81 -22.88
C GLY A 17 9.94 14.61 -23.79
N GLY A 18 9.52 13.41 -23.39
CA GLY A 18 9.79 12.17 -24.11
C GLY A 18 11.02 11.42 -23.62
N ASN A 19 11.76 11.94 -22.64
CA ASN A 19 12.96 11.29 -22.10
C ASN A 19 12.58 10.10 -21.20
N GLU A 20 12.74 8.90 -21.73
CA GLU A 20 12.43 7.65 -21.03
C GLU A 20 13.39 7.34 -19.88
N GLU A 21 14.68 7.61 -20.06
CA GLU A 21 15.70 7.38 -19.03
C GLU A 21 15.42 8.26 -17.79
N GLU A 22 15.12 9.54 -18.02
CA GLU A 22 14.77 10.45 -16.93
C GLU A 22 13.45 10.04 -16.26
N ALA A 23 12.46 9.58 -17.04
CA ALA A 23 11.22 9.06 -16.51
C ALA A 23 11.42 7.80 -15.64
N LEU A 24 12.34 6.89 -15.99
CA LEU A 24 12.64 5.69 -15.20
C LEU A 24 13.42 6.01 -13.91
N HIS A 25 14.33 6.99 -13.96
CA HIS A 25 15.18 7.33 -12.82
C HIS A 25 14.57 8.35 -11.85
N LYS A 26 13.58 9.13 -12.30
CA LYS A 26 12.90 10.16 -11.48
C LYS A 26 11.38 9.97 -11.54
N PRO A 27 10.85 8.90 -10.94
CA PRO A 27 9.41 8.64 -10.98
C PRO A 27 8.62 9.72 -10.24
N LEU A 28 7.55 10.21 -10.87
CA LEU A 28 6.61 11.21 -10.34
C LEU A 28 5.29 10.57 -9.91
N ILE A 29 4.96 9.42 -10.47
CA ILE A 29 3.71 8.71 -10.22
C ILE A 29 4.04 7.43 -9.47
N SER A 30 3.28 7.16 -8.41
CA SER A 30 3.29 5.89 -7.70
C SER A 30 2.11 5.03 -8.10
N VAL A 31 2.28 3.71 -8.02
CA VAL A 31 1.19 2.75 -8.21
C VAL A 31 0.58 2.40 -6.85
N GLY A 32 -0.70 2.69 -6.70
CA GLY A 32 -1.48 2.25 -5.54
C GLY A 32 -1.83 0.77 -5.64
N ALA A 33 -1.51 0.01 -4.61
CA ALA A 33 -1.88 -1.37 -4.43
C ALA A 33 -2.43 -1.56 -3.01
N ALA A 34 -3.45 -2.40 -2.86
CA ALA A 34 -4.00 -2.73 -1.57
C ALA A 34 -4.28 -4.24 -1.50
N PRO A 35 -3.77 -4.95 -0.49
CA PRO A 35 -4.17 -6.32 -0.23
C PRO A 35 -5.66 -6.37 0.15
N THR A 36 -6.28 -7.48 -0.22
CA THR A 36 -7.66 -7.79 0.17
C THR A 36 -7.62 -8.43 1.55
N SER A 37 -8.02 -7.67 2.58
CA SER A 37 -8.07 -8.21 3.93
C SER A 37 -9.24 -9.19 4.12
N PRO A 38 -9.05 -10.31 4.85
CA PRO A 38 -7.80 -10.70 5.52
C PRO A 38 -6.84 -11.51 4.63
N LEU A 39 -5.58 -11.05 4.55
CA LEU A 39 -4.41 -11.84 4.09
C LEU A 39 -4.46 -12.35 2.64
N GLU A 40 -5.09 -11.63 1.71
CA GLU A 40 -5.13 -12.01 0.29
C GLU A 40 -4.41 -10.99 -0.60
N LEU A 41 -3.48 -11.48 -1.42
CA LEU A 41 -2.89 -10.72 -2.52
C LEU A 41 -3.61 -11.08 -3.81
N ASP A 42 -4.58 -10.26 -4.20
CA ASP A 42 -5.45 -10.60 -5.32
C ASP A 42 -4.74 -10.43 -6.69
N PRO A 43 -5.18 -11.14 -7.75
CA PRO A 43 -4.55 -11.06 -9.06
C PRO A 43 -4.56 -9.67 -9.71
N PHE A 44 -5.50 -8.80 -9.34
CA PHE A 44 -5.56 -7.43 -9.84
C PHE A 44 -4.51 -6.56 -9.16
N GLN A 45 -4.43 -6.59 -7.82
CA GLN A 45 -3.40 -5.90 -7.04
C GLN A 45 -1.98 -6.34 -7.47
N THR A 46 -1.72 -7.64 -7.46
CA THR A 46 -0.41 -8.19 -7.84
C THR A 46 -0.06 -7.88 -9.29
N GLY A 47 -1.06 -7.81 -10.18
CA GLY A 47 -0.89 -7.34 -11.55
C GLY A 47 -0.51 -5.86 -11.64
N CYS A 48 -1.07 -4.99 -10.80
CA CYS A 48 -0.70 -3.57 -10.73
C CYS A 48 0.76 -3.41 -10.28
N ILE A 49 1.14 -4.16 -9.23
CA ILE A 49 2.51 -4.18 -8.72
C ILE A 49 3.46 -4.63 -9.84
N PHE A 50 3.16 -5.76 -10.50
CA PHE A 50 3.99 -6.32 -11.56
C PHE A 50 4.20 -5.36 -12.73
N GLU A 51 3.17 -4.63 -13.15
CA GLU A 51 3.34 -3.63 -14.21
C GLU A 51 4.09 -2.38 -13.70
N GLY A 52 3.87 -1.94 -12.46
CA GLY A 52 4.51 -0.76 -11.90
C GLY A 52 6.03 -0.92 -11.75
N VAL A 53 6.46 -2.08 -11.25
CA VAL A 53 7.89 -2.36 -11.03
C VAL A 53 8.71 -2.42 -12.33
N LYS A 54 8.08 -2.77 -13.48
CA LYS A 54 8.75 -2.73 -14.79
C LYS A 54 9.23 -1.33 -15.17
N TYR A 55 8.52 -0.32 -14.68
CA TYR A 55 8.81 1.09 -14.94
C TYR A 55 9.50 1.78 -13.77
N ASN A 56 10.01 1.01 -12.80
CA ASN A 56 10.65 1.50 -11.58
C ASN A 56 9.78 2.48 -10.77
N MET A 57 8.46 2.33 -10.87
CA MET A 57 7.51 3.21 -10.18
C MET A 57 7.45 2.83 -8.69
N PRO A 58 7.44 3.82 -7.77
CA PRO A 58 7.19 3.57 -6.36
C PRO A 58 5.85 2.88 -6.14
N ILE A 59 5.83 1.85 -5.30
CA ILE A 59 4.61 1.13 -4.94
C ILE A 59 4.07 1.68 -3.62
N MET A 60 2.84 2.17 -3.63
CA MET A 60 2.09 2.50 -2.43
C MET A 60 1.26 1.29 -2.04
N ASP A 61 1.79 0.42 -1.18
CA ASP A 61 0.99 -0.68 -0.65
C ASP A 61 0.25 -0.24 0.62
N MET A 62 -1.06 -0.45 0.64
CA MET A 62 -1.93 0.04 1.71
C MET A 62 -2.90 -1.03 2.17
N SER A 63 -2.69 -1.54 3.39
CA SER A 63 -3.64 -2.44 4.03
C SER A 63 -4.80 -1.65 4.63
N MET A 64 -6.00 -2.18 4.45
CA MET A 64 -7.28 -1.60 4.87
C MET A 64 -8.07 -2.57 5.75
N ALA A 65 -7.36 -3.32 6.60
CA ALA A 65 -7.99 -4.21 7.56
C ALA A 65 -8.98 -3.46 8.47
N MET A 66 -10.15 -4.07 8.72
CA MET A 66 -11.18 -3.54 9.60
C MET A 66 -11.27 -4.40 10.85
N SER A 67 -10.95 -3.87 12.03
CA SER A 67 -11.08 -4.61 13.29
C SER A 67 -12.53 -5.02 13.51
N GLY A 68 -12.76 -6.32 13.67
CA GLY A 68 -14.09 -6.91 13.83
C GLY A 68 -14.89 -7.03 12.53
N GLY A 69 -14.30 -6.67 11.38
CA GLY A 69 -14.87 -6.87 10.04
C GLY A 69 -14.01 -7.83 9.21
N THR A 70 -12.94 -7.31 8.63
CA THR A 70 -11.98 -8.05 7.79
C THR A 70 -10.69 -8.42 8.52
N SER A 71 -10.69 -8.35 9.85
CA SER A 71 -9.57 -8.74 10.73
C SER A 71 -10.10 -9.03 12.13
N PRO A 72 -9.28 -9.56 13.06
CA PRO A 72 -9.70 -9.81 14.44
C PRO A 72 -10.31 -8.56 15.11
N VAL A 73 -11.19 -8.76 16.09
CA VAL A 73 -11.84 -7.63 16.81
C VAL A 73 -10.85 -6.82 17.66
N HIS A 74 -9.75 -7.44 18.10
CA HIS A 74 -8.73 -6.80 18.92
C HIS A 74 -7.73 -6.03 18.04
N LEU A 75 -7.46 -4.76 18.40
CA LEU A 75 -6.57 -3.88 17.63
C LEU A 75 -5.17 -4.46 17.42
N ALA A 76 -4.60 -5.13 18.43
CA ALA A 76 -3.31 -5.79 18.29
C ALA A 76 -3.34 -6.92 17.25
N GLY A 77 -4.42 -7.70 17.22
CA GLY A 77 -4.62 -8.74 16.20
C GLY A 77 -4.79 -8.16 14.81
N THR A 78 -5.55 -7.06 14.68
CA THR A 78 -5.65 -6.30 13.43
C THR A 78 -4.30 -5.79 12.96
N LEU A 79 -3.47 -5.25 13.87
CA LEU A 79 -2.14 -4.75 13.53
C LEU A 79 -1.22 -5.88 13.03
N VAL A 80 -1.33 -7.09 13.59
CA VAL A 80 -0.61 -8.26 13.09
C VAL A 80 -1.06 -8.64 11.67
N THR A 81 -2.37 -8.68 11.41
CA THR A 81 -2.91 -8.92 10.06
C THR A 81 -2.41 -7.87 9.06
N HIS A 82 -2.53 -6.60 9.43
CA HIS A 82 -2.06 -5.46 8.66
C HIS A 82 -0.56 -5.58 8.33
N ASN A 83 0.27 -5.88 9.33
CA ASN A 83 1.71 -6.03 9.13
C ASN A 83 2.04 -7.20 8.20
N ALA A 84 1.36 -8.34 8.35
CA ALA A 84 1.57 -9.49 7.48
C ALA A 84 1.23 -9.16 6.02
N GLU A 85 0.14 -8.42 5.78
CA GLU A 85 -0.26 -7.94 4.46
C GLU A 85 0.82 -7.05 3.81
N ILE A 86 1.25 -5.99 4.48
CA ILE A 86 2.26 -5.06 3.94
C ILE A 86 3.60 -5.75 3.69
N LEU A 87 4.06 -6.59 4.62
CA LEU A 87 5.31 -7.32 4.45
C LEU A 87 5.24 -8.32 3.29
N SER A 88 4.09 -8.94 3.05
CA SER A 88 3.90 -9.86 1.93
C SER A 88 4.01 -9.13 0.58
N SER A 89 3.41 -7.95 0.46
CA SER A 89 3.54 -7.09 -0.72
C SER A 89 4.96 -6.57 -0.89
N ASN A 90 5.64 -6.19 0.21
CA ASN A 90 7.04 -5.77 0.17
C ASN A 90 7.93 -6.88 -0.38
N VAL A 91 7.81 -8.11 0.15
CA VAL A 91 8.55 -9.26 -0.37
C VAL A 91 8.25 -9.48 -1.86
N LEU A 92 7.00 -9.40 -2.29
CA LEU A 92 6.64 -9.52 -3.71
C LEU A 92 7.33 -8.45 -4.57
N VAL A 93 7.29 -7.18 -4.16
CA VAL A 93 7.94 -6.07 -4.88
C VAL A 93 9.44 -6.30 -4.99
N GLN A 94 10.10 -6.64 -3.89
CA GLN A 94 11.54 -6.87 -3.87
C GLN A 94 11.94 -8.12 -4.66
N CYS A 95 11.09 -9.15 -4.71
CA CYS A 95 11.32 -10.32 -5.56
C CYS A 95 11.20 -10.00 -7.06
N LEU A 96 10.35 -9.05 -7.44
CA LEU A 96 10.15 -8.65 -8.84
C LEU A 96 11.22 -7.66 -9.31
N ASN A 97 11.58 -6.69 -8.48
CA ASN A 97 12.60 -5.69 -8.77
C ASN A 97 13.31 -5.27 -7.46
N PRO A 98 14.46 -5.87 -7.14
CA PRO A 98 15.21 -5.54 -5.93
C PRO A 98 15.59 -4.06 -5.87
N GLY A 99 15.24 -3.41 -4.76
CA GLY A 99 15.48 -1.97 -4.55
C GLY A 99 14.37 -1.07 -5.08
N ASN A 100 13.29 -1.62 -5.66
CA ASN A 100 12.14 -0.81 -6.06
C ASN A 100 11.53 -0.12 -4.82
N PRO A 101 11.23 1.19 -4.88
CA PRO A 101 10.66 1.89 -3.74
C PRO A 101 9.27 1.36 -3.38
N ILE A 102 9.00 1.22 -2.08
CA ILE A 102 7.69 0.84 -1.56
C ILE A 102 7.40 1.59 -0.25
N TRP A 103 6.15 1.99 -0.05
CA TRP A 103 5.68 2.57 1.19
C TRP A 103 4.99 1.55 2.08
N TYR A 104 5.18 1.71 3.39
CA TYR A 104 4.40 1.02 4.40
C TYR A 104 3.12 1.83 4.65
N GLY A 105 2.03 1.47 3.96
CA GLY A 105 0.78 2.22 3.95
C GLY A 105 -0.31 1.63 4.85
N SER A 106 -1.12 2.47 5.49
CA SER A 106 -2.30 2.03 6.25
C SER A 106 -3.50 2.96 6.11
N ALA A 107 -4.67 2.37 5.86
CA ALA A 107 -5.97 2.97 6.15
C ALA A 107 -6.84 2.01 6.99
N THR A 108 -6.17 1.20 7.81
CA THR A 108 -6.78 0.26 8.74
C THR A 108 -7.57 1.00 9.81
N THR A 109 -8.80 0.54 10.06
CA THR A 109 -9.71 1.14 11.02
C THR A 109 -10.54 0.06 11.73
N VAL A 110 -11.55 0.45 12.49
CA VAL A 110 -12.52 -0.45 13.14
C VAL A 110 -13.80 -0.56 12.31
N PHE A 111 -14.55 -1.64 12.51
CA PHE A 111 -15.91 -1.75 11.99
C PHE A 111 -16.93 -1.26 13.03
N ASP A 112 -17.72 -0.23 12.70
CA ASP A 112 -18.82 0.22 13.55
C ASP A 112 -20.00 -0.76 13.42
N LEU A 113 -20.16 -1.66 14.41
CA LEU A 113 -21.24 -2.64 14.44
C LEU A 113 -22.64 -2.03 14.50
N LYS A 114 -22.78 -0.80 15.00
CA LYS A 114 -24.07 -0.13 15.12
C LYS A 114 -24.50 0.50 13.80
N ARG A 115 -23.55 1.07 13.06
CA ARG A 115 -23.82 1.79 11.80
C ARG A 115 -23.46 1.01 10.54
N GLY A 116 -22.72 -0.09 10.67
CA GLY A 116 -22.21 -0.86 9.53
C GLY A 116 -21.19 -0.10 8.69
N THR A 117 -20.41 0.81 9.30
CA THR A 117 -19.49 1.71 8.60
C THR A 117 -18.03 1.49 9.01
N ALA A 118 -17.09 1.99 8.20
CA ALA A 118 -15.65 2.05 8.52
C ALA A 118 -15.25 3.48 8.93
N PRO A 119 -15.39 3.87 10.22
CA PRO A 119 -15.11 5.24 10.66
C PRO A 119 -13.62 5.59 10.58
N VAL A 120 -13.25 6.40 9.59
CA VAL A 120 -11.86 6.90 9.42
C VAL A 120 -11.44 7.98 10.43
N GLY A 121 -12.36 8.45 11.27
CA GLY A 121 -12.10 9.40 12.36
C GLY A 121 -12.13 8.76 13.76
N SER A 122 -12.05 7.44 13.84
CA SER A 122 -12.12 6.70 15.10
C SER A 122 -10.83 6.82 15.92
N PRO A 123 -10.89 6.82 17.26
CA PRO A 123 -9.69 6.82 18.09
C PRO A 123 -8.83 5.56 17.86
N GLU A 124 -9.45 4.44 17.49
CA GLU A 124 -8.75 3.21 17.16
C GLU A 124 -7.91 3.35 15.89
N MET A 125 -8.42 4.04 14.85
CA MET A 125 -7.61 4.36 13.69
C MET A 125 -6.42 5.25 14.05
N ALA A 126 -6.59 6.25 14.91
CA ALA A 126 -5.46 7.08 15.36
C ALA A 126 -4.37 6.25 16.09
N LEU A 127 -4.79 5.31 16.95
CA LEU A 127 -3.87 4.39 17.62
C LEU A 127 -3.17 3.45 16.63
N ILE A 128 -3.90 2.88 15.68
CA ILE A 128 -3.33 2.03 14.63
C ILE A 128 -2.32 2.82 13.79
N SER A 129 -2.67 4.02 13.34
CA SER A 129 -1.78 4.91 12.57
C SER A 129 -0.49 5.21 13.31
N ALA A 130 -0.55 5.49 14.62
CA ALA A 130 0.65 5.70 15.43
C ALA A 130 1.52 4.44 15.53
N CYS A 131 0.92 3.25 15.70
CA CYS A 131 1.64 1.98 15.70
C CYS A 131 2.27 1.67 14.33
N VAL A 132 1.55 1.95 13.25
CA VAL A 132 2.04 1.77 11.87
C VAL A 132 3.26 2.64 11.61
N ALA A 133 3.24 3.91 12.03
CA ALA A 133 4.41 4.78 11.90
C ALA A 133 5.64 4.22 12.62
N ASN A 134 5.46 3.63 13.80
CA ASN A 134 6.55 2.96 14.52
C ASN A 134 7.04 1.69 13.81
N LEU A 135 6.14 0.87 13.26
CA LEU A 135 6.51 -0.32 12.49
C LEU A 135 7.25 0.03 11.19
N ALA A 136 6.79 1.05 10.47
CA ALA A 136 7.45 1.55 9.27
C ALA A 136 8.88 2.02 9.57
N GLN A 137 9.09 2.75 10.68
CA GLN A 137 10.43 3.13 11.15
C GLN A 137 11.28 1.91 11.51
N TYR A 138 10.70 0.89 12.16
CA TYR A 138 11.40 -0.35 12.48
C TYR A 138 11.88 -1.11 11.23
N TYR A 139 11.09 -1.09 10.15
CA TYR A 139 11.46 -1.71 8.87
C TYR A 139 12.27 -0.80 7.95
N GLU A 140 12.61 0.42 8.39
CA GLU A 140 13.31 1.44 7.59
C GLU A 140 12.57 1.78 6.28
N LEU A 141 11.23 1.71 6.30
CA LEU A 141 10.36 2.04 5.18
C LEU A 141 9.68 3.39 5.41
N PRO A 142 9.43 4.19 4.36
CA PRO A 142 8.65 5.40 4.52
C PRO A 142 7.19 5.03 4.81
N SER A 143 6.61 5.70 5.80
CA SER A 143 5.24 5.46 6.25
C SER A 143 4.23 6.33 5.51
N TRP A 144 3.08 5.75 5.21
CA TRP A 144 1.87 6.50 4.83
C TRP A 144 0.71 6.03 5.71
N VAL A 145 0.00 6.92 6.38
CA VAL A 145 -1.14 6.57 7.23
C VAL A 145 -2.30 7.52 6.96
N ALA A 146 -3.52 7.01 6.95
CA ALA A 146 -4.68 7.85 6.72
C ALA A 146 -4.94 8.79 7.91
N GLY A 147 -5.32 10.03 7.60
CA GLY A 147 -5.78 11.04 8.58
C GLY A 147 -4.70 12.01 9.09
N ILE A 148 -3.43 11.80 8.78
CA ILE A 148 -2.30 12.73 9.04
C ILE A 148 -1.34 12.76 7.84
#